data_AF-A0A936LNE9-F1
#
_entry.id   AF-A0A936LNE9-F1
#
_cell.length_a   1.000
_cell.length_b   1.000
_cell.length_c   1.000
_cell.angle_alpha   90.00
_cell.angle_beta   90.00
_cell.angle_gamma   90.00
#
_symmetry.space_group_name_H-M   'P 1'
#
loop_
_entity.id
_entity.type
_entity.pdbx_description
1 polymer ?
#
loop_
_entity_poly.entity_id
_entity_poly.type
_entity_poly.pdbx_seq_one_letter_code
_entity_poly.pdbx_strand_id
1 'polypeptide(L)'
;MKFNAVPAAIAIAISGLIAYAFYSFWGGPEHSGLHLTTVTLAFAFSCFTLLGAIGVELGTSRVTTIVRVLSAVAFLLGVGILALLSMFSDSLPLLIISIGLLSLLYVLVSYALSRSGQ
;
A
#
# COMPACT_ATOMS: atom_id res chain seq x y z
N MET A 1 -21.35 0.63 -4.58
CA MET A 1 -19.91 0.83 -4.82
C MET A 1 -19.71 0.81 -6.32
N LYS A 2 -19.17 1.87 -6.92
CA LYS A 2 -18.80 1.87 -8.34
C LYS A 2 -17.31 1.63 -8.43
N PHE A 3 -16.92 0.55 -9.11
CA PHE A 3 -15.52 0.23 -9.37
C PHE A 3 -15.17 0.76 -10.75
N ASN A 4 -14.29 1.76 -10.80
CA ASN A 4 -13.85 2.32 -12.06
C ASN A 4 -12.61 1.56 -12.53
N ALA A 5 -12.71 0.90 -13.68
CA ALA A 5 -11.63 0.06 -14.22
C ALA A 5 -10.40 0.88 -14.63
N VAL A 6 -10.59 2.11 -15.13
CA VAL A 6 -9.49 2.98 -15.58
C VAL A 6 -8.60 3.45 -14.42
N PRO A 7 -9.15 4.02 -13.31
CA PRO A 7 -8.34 4.36 -12.15
C PRO A 7 -7.69 3.15 -11.46
N ALA A 8 -8.35 1.98 -11.48
CA ALA A 8 -7.77 0.75 -10.96
C ALA A 8 -6.56 0.28 -11.79
N ALA A 9 -6.62 0.39 -13.11
CA ALA A 9 -5.47 0.08 -13.98
C ALA A 9 -4.29 1.02 -13.72
N ILE A 10 -4.55 2.32 -13.52
CA ILE A 10 -3.53 3.32 -13.18
C ILE A 10 -2.90 3.00 -11.81
N ALA A 11 -3.72 2.62 -10.82
CA ALA A 11 -3.24 2.21 -9.50
C ALA A 11 -2.27 1.02 -9.58
N ILE A 12 -2.57 0.02 -10.40
CA ILE A 12 -1.72 -1.16 -10.61
C ILE A 12 -0.43 -0.79 -11.35
N ALA A 13 -0.49 0.11 -12.34
CA ALA A 13 0.70 0.57 -13.06
C ALA A 13 1.67 1.32 -12.12
N ILE A 14 1.14 2.19 -11.25
CA ILE A 14 1.94 2.94 -10.28
C ILE A 14 2.54 2.00 -9.22
N SER A 15 1.78 1.01 -8.71
CA SER A 15 2.32 0.04 -7.76
C SER A 15 3.44 -0.80 -8.37
N GLY A 16 3.35 -1.16 -9.65
CA GLY A 16 4.43 -1.82 -10.39
C GLY A 16 5.70 -0.97 -10.50
N LEU A 17 5.56 0.34 -10.77
CA LEU A 17 6.67 1.29 -10.80
C LEU A 17 7.36 1.43 -9.44
N ILE A 18 6.59 1.46 -8.34
CA ILE A 18 7.12 1.52 -6.98
C ILE A 18 7.87 0.23 -6.64
N ALA A 19 7.31 -0.93 -6.98
CA ALA A 19 7.97 -2.22 -6.80
C ALA A 19 9.30 -2.30 -7.56
N TYR A 20 9.34 -1.78 -8.79
CA TYR A 20 10.57 -1.67 -9.57
C TYR A 20 11.59 -0.71 -8.95
N ALA A 21 11.15 0.42 -8.38
CA ALA A 21 12.05 1.33 -7.67
C ALA A 21 12.73 0.63 -6.49
N PHE A 22 11.98 -0.10 -5.65
CA PHE A 22 12.57 -0.89 -4.58
C PHE A 22 13.52 -1.98 -5.09
N TYR A 23 13.18 -2.64 -6.20
CA TYR A 23 14.05 -3.63 -6.84
C TYR A 23 15.38 -3.00 -7.35
N SER A 24 15.32 -1.80 -7.93
CA SER A 24 16.51 -1.17 -8.51
C SER A 24 17.44 -0.55 -7.47
N PHE A 25 16.90 -0.05 -6.35
CA PHE A 25 17.70 0.64 -5.33
C PHE A 25 18.30 -0.29 -4.28
N TRP A 26 17.70 -1.46 -4.02
CA TRP A 26 18.14 -2.40 -2.96
C TRP A 26 18.78 -3.71 -3.50
N GLY A 27 19.01 -3.80 -4.81
CA GLY A 27 19.52 -5.00 -5.49
C GLY A 27 21.02 -5.22 -5.35
N GLY A 28 21.48 -5.56 -4.14
CA GLY A 28 22.81 -6.10 -3.90
C GLY A 28 22.82 -7.65 -3.94
N PRO A 29 23.87 -8.31 -4.48
CA PRO A 29 23.91 -9.77 -4.66
C PRO A 29 23.93 -10.61 -3.37
N GLU A 30 24.08 -10.01 -2.19
CA GLU A 30 24.22 -10.76 -0.93
C GLU A 30 22.89 -11.10 -0.23
N HIS A 31 21.75 -10.52 -0.62
CA HIS A 31 20.48 -10.66 0.11
C HIS A 31 19.26 -10.98 -0.77
N SER A 32 19.37 -11.98 -1.65
CA SER A 32 18.35 -12.39 -2.62
C SER A 32 16.97 -12.66 -2.00
N GLY A 33 16.90 -13.19 -0.77
CA GLY A 33 15.64 -13.47 -0.06
C GLY A 33 14.96 -12.23 0.54
N LEU A 34 15.74 -11.29 1.07
CA LEU A 34 15.25 -10.00 1.56
C LEU A 34 14.67 -9.17 0.42
N HIS A 35 15.36 -9.22 -0.72
CA HIS A 35 15.03 -8.42 -1.88
C HIS A 35 13.68 -8.80 -2.50
N LEU A 36 13.40 -10.10 -2.63
CA LEU A 36 12.14 -10.56 -3.22
C LEU A 36 10.94 -10.28 -2.31
N THR A 37 11.13 -10.41 -0.99
CA THR A 37 10.08 -10.18 0.01
C THR A 37 9.75 -8.69 0.17
N THR A 38 10.73 -7.80 0.18
CA THR A 38 10.49 -6.34 0.23
C THR A 38 9.76 -5.85 -1.02
N VAL A 39 10.15 -6.32 -2.21
CA VAL A 39 9.51 -5.94 -3.48
C VAL A 39 8.06 -6.43 -3.56
N THR A 40 7.80 -7.68 -3.14
CA THR A 40 6.42 -8.21 -3.12
C THR A 40 5.55 -7.51 -2.08
N LEU A 41 6.08 -7.19 -0.90
CA LEU A 41 5.36 -6.39 0.10
C LEU A 41 5.09 -4.97 -0.40
N ALA A 42 6.09 -4.30 -1.01
CA ALA A 42 5.93 -2.98 -1.60
C ALA A 42 4.81 -2.96 -2.63
N PHE A 43 4.80 -3.94 -3.54
CA PHE A 43 3.80 -4.07 -4.58
C PHE A 43 2.41 -4.29 -3.98
N ALA A 44 2.27 -5.29 -3.10
CA ALA A 44 0.98 -5.63 -2.50
C ALA A 44 0.40 -4.44 -1.72
N PHE A 45 1.20 -3.84 -0.84
CA PHE A 45 0.76 -2.70 -0.01
C PHE A 45 0.38 -1.48 -0.86
N SER A 46 1.21 -1.13 -1.85
CA SER A 46 0.94 -0.01 -2.75
C SER A 46 -0.30 -0.26 -3.61
N CYS A 47 -0.50 -1.49 -4.06
CA CYS A 47 -1.67 -1.86 -4.86
C CYS A 47 -2.97 -1.71 -4.05
N PHE A 48 -3.00 -2.27 -2.82
CA PHE A 48 -4.19 -2.17 -1.96
C PHE A 48 -4.54 -0.73 -1.57
N THR A 49 -3.53 0.07 -1.24
CA THR A 49 -3.74 1.47 -0.86
C THR A 49 -4.14 2.35 -2.04
N LEU A 50 -3.51 2.23 -3.21
CA LEU A 50 -3.91 3.01 -4.40
C LEU A 50 -5.26 2.58 -4.97
N LEU A 51 -5.61 1.29 -4.91
CA LEU A 51 -6.94 0.83 -5.32
C LEU A 51 -8.03 1.45 -4.45
N GLY A 52 -7.82 1.55 -3.14
CA GLY A 52 -8.75 2.27 -2.27
C GLY A 52 -8.73 3.78 -2.48
N ALA A 53 -7.59 4.37 -2.82
CA ALA A 53 -7.46 5.80 -3.06
C ALA A 53 -8.18 6.28 -4.31
N ILE A 54 -8.11 5.52 -5.42
CA ILE A 54 -8.57 6.01 -6.74
C ILE A 54 -9.57 5.04 -7.41
N GLY A 55 -9.50 3.75 -7.12
CA GLY A 55 -10.33 2.72 -7.77
C GLY A 55 -11.75 2.59 -7.21
N VAL A 56 -11.99 3.01 -5.96
CA VAL A 56 -13.27 2.85 -5.28
C VAL A 56 -14.03 4.19 -5.20
N GLU A 57 -15.22 4.24 -5.80
CA GLU A 57 -16.20 5.29 -5.54
C GLU A 57 -17.29 4.79 -4.58
N LEU A 58 -17.32 5.39 -3.38
CA LEU A 58 -18.37 5.21 -2.39
C LEU A 58 -19.49 6.21 -2.71
N GLY A 59 -20.75 5.77 -2.64
CA GLY A 59 -21.91 6.49 -3.17
C GLY A 59 -22.12 7.92 -2.64
N THR A 60 -21.44 8.30 -1.55
CA THR A 60 -21.44 9.66 -1.00
C THR A 60 -20.08 10.35 -1.20
N SER A 61 -20.09 11.57 -1.75
CA SER A 61 -18.89 12.37 -2.06
C SER A 61 -17.98 12.61 -0.84
N ARG A 62 -18.58 12.77 0.34
CA ARG A 62 -17.86 12.99 1.61
C ARG A 62 -17.07 11.75 2.04
N VAL A 63 -17.68 10.57 2.00
CA VAL A 63 -17.03 9.32 2.41
C VAL A 63 -15.93 8.94 1.42
N THR A 64 -16.17 9.12 0.12
CA THR A 64 -15.14 8.91 -0.92
C THR A 64 -13.91 9.77 -0.63
N THR A 65 -14.08 11.08 -0.39
CA THR A 65 -12.95 11.99 -0.15
C THR A 65 -12.14 11.59 1.08
N ILE A 66 -12.80 11.23 2.19
CA ILE A 66 -12.11 10.77 3.42
C ILE A 66 -11.32 9.49 3.16
N VAL A 67 -11.90 8.52 2.44
CA VAL A 67 -11.20 7.28 2.08
C VAL A 67 -10.00 7.57 1.17
N ARG A 68 -10.10 8.49 0.21
CA ARG A 68 -8.96 8.88 -0.64
C ARG A 68 -7.80 9.46 0.18
N VAL A 69 -8.11 10.37 1.10
CA VAL A 69 -7.10 11.00 1.97
C VAL A 69 -6.46 9.97 2.90
N LEU A 70 -7.27 9.12 3.53
CA LEU A 70 -6.77 8.05 4.39
C LEU A 70 -5.84 7.10 3.63
N SER A 71 -6.22 6.73 2.41
CA SER A 71 -5.44 5.86 1.53
C SER A 71 -4.10 6.50 1.15
N ALA A 72 -4.09 7.79 0.83
CA ALA A 72 -2.87 8.53 0.51
C ALA A 72 -1.92 8.63 1.73
N VAL A 73 -2.46 8.89 2.92
CA VAL A 73 -1.68 8.94 4.17
C VAL A 73 -1.12 7.56 4.51
N ALA A 74 -1.94 6.51 4.43
CA ALA A 74 -1.50 5.13 4.66
C ALA A 74 -0.41 4.71 3.67
N PHE A 75 -0.56 5.08 2.39
CA PHE A 75 0.45 4.85 1.37
C PHE A 75 1.79 5.51 1.70
N LEU A 76 1.79 6.82 2.01
CA LEU A 76 3.01 7.54 2.35
C LEU A 76 3.69 7.00 3.62
N LEU A 77 2.90 6.69 4.65
CA LEU A 77 3.43 6.10 5.89
C LEU A 77 4.01 4.71 5.63
N GLY A 78 3.32 3.86 4.86
CA GLY A 78 3.79 2.51 4.58
C GLY A 78 5.04 2.48 3.72
N VAL A 79 5.14 3.35 2.70
CA VAL A 79 6.38 3.50 1.92
C VAL A 79 7.52 4.03 2.79
N GLY A 80 7.25 4.99 3.68
CA GLY A 80 8.24 5.50 4.62
C GLY A 80 8.75 4.44 5.59
N ILE A 81 7.85 3.65 6.19
CA ILE A 81 8.19 2.52 7.07
C ILE A 81 8.96 1.46 6.28
N LEU A 82 8.52 1.12 5.08
CA LEU A 82 9.20 0.11 4.24
C LEU A 82 10.63 0.56 3.89
N ALA A 83 10.81 1.82 3.51
CA ALA A 83 12.12 2.39 3.23
C ALA A 83 13.01 2.38 4.49
N LEU A 84 12.51 2.86 5.62
CA LEU A 84 13.25 2.89 6.89
C LEU A 84 13.66 1.48 7.34
N LEU A 85 12.73 0.53 7.37
CA LEU A 85 13.03 -0.84 7.81
C LEU A 85 13.90 -1.60 6.80
N SER A 86 13.82 -1.28 5.51
CA SER A 86 14.70 -1.88 4.50
C SER A 86 16.18 -1.49 4.68
N MET A 87 16.49 -0.43 5.44
CA MET A 87 17.86 -0.07 5.81
C MET A 87 18.39 -0.90 6.99
N PHE A 88 17.51 -1.56 7.76
CA PHE A 88 17.87 -2.43 8.88
C PHE A 88 17.82 -3.89 8.44
N SER A 89 18.92 -4.40 7.90
CA SER A 89 19.07 -5.73 7.28
C SER A 89 18.69 -6.92 8.18
N ASP A 90 18.61 -6.76 9.50
CA ASP A 90 18.41 -7.86 10.45
C ASP A 90 16.94 -8.24 10.73
N SER A 91 15.96 -7.50 10.19
CA SER A 91 14.60 -7.56 10.73
C SER A 91 13.48 -7.84 9.73
N LEU A 92 13.66 -8.84 8.86
CA LEU A 92 12.57 -9.41 8.04
C LEU A 92 11.25 -9.61 8.81
N PRO A 93 11.24 -10.22 10.01
CA PRO A 93 10.00 -10.46 10.72
C PRO A 93 9.31 -9.15 11.12
N LEU A 94 10.07 -8.13 11.53
CA LEU A 94 9.52 -6.82 11.90
C LEU A 94 8.96 -6.09 10.68
N LEU A 95 9.59 -6.23 9.51
CA LEU A 95 9.10 -5.63 8.26
C LEU A 95 7.76 -6.24 7.84
N ILE A 96 7.62 -7.57 7.93
CA ILE A 96 6.36 -8.26 7.62
C ILE A 96 5.27 -7.86 8.63
N ILE A 97 5.57 -7.86 9.92
CA ILE A 97 4.59 -7.54 10.97
C ILE A 97 4.14 -6.08 10.87
N SER A 98 5.05 -5.13 10.67
CA SER A 98 4.71 -3.70 10.60
C SER A 98 3.84 -3.36 9.39
N ILE A 99 4.22 -3.82 8.19
CA ILE A 99 3.44 -3.61 6.96
C ILE A 99 2.10 -4.35 7.02
N GLY A 100 2.10 -5.58 7.53
CA GLY A 100 0.89 -6.37 7.72
C GLY A 100 -0.11 -5.67 8.67
N LEU A 101 0.37 -5.17 9.80
CA LEU A 101 -0.46 -4.48 10.79
C LEU A 101 -0.98 -3.14 10.24
N LEU A 102 -0.15 -2.38 9.53
CA LEU A 102 -0.56 -1.13 8.89
C LEU A 102 -1.63 -1.37 7.81
N SER A 103 -1.46 -2.42 6.99
CA SER A 103 -2.45 -2.87 6.02
C SER A 103 -3.77 -3.25 6.71
N LEU A 104 -3.72 -4.00 7.80
CA LEU A 104 -4.91 -4.46 8.53
C LEU A 104 -5.67 -3.28 9.15
N LEU A 105 -4.96 -2.33 9.76
CA LEU A 105 -5.54 -1.09 10.28
C LEU A 105 -6.20 -0.27 9.17
N TYR A 106 -5.53 -0.13 8.02
CA TYR A 106 -6.10 0.57 6.88
C TYR A 106 -7.41 -0.07 6.42
N VAL A 107 -7.45 -1.40 6.25
CA VAL A 107 -8.68 -2.12 5.87
C VAL A 107 -9.78 -1.94 6.92
N LEU A 108 -9.45 -2.02 8.22
CA LEU A 108 -10.41 -1.88 9.31
C LEU A 108 -11.05 -0.48 9.32
N VAL A 109 -10.24 0.58 9.19
CA VAL A 109 -10.74 1.96 9.17
C VAL A 109 -11.55 2.23 7.91
N SER A 110 -11.09 1.73 6.76
CA SER A 110 -11.83 1.81 5.49
C SER A 110 -13.20 1.16 5.59
N TYR A 111 -13.26 -0.03 6.21
CA TYR A 111 -14.50 -0.76 6.43
C TYR A 111 -15.43 -0.02 7.40
N ALA A 112 -14.91 0.47 8.53
CA ALA A 112 -15.69 1.23 9.51
C ALA A 112 -16.32 2.49 8.88
N LEU A 113 -15.55 3.24 8.08
CA LEU A 113 -16.03 4.41 7.35
C LEU A 113 -17.09 4.07 6.30
N SER A 114 -16.91 2.95 5.58
CA SER A 114 -17.90 2.49 4.60
C SER A 114 -19.25 2.13 5.24
N ARG A 115 -19.22 1.67 6.50
CA ARG A 115 -20.41 1.27 7.26
C ARG A 115 -21.05 2.44 8.01
N SER A 116 -20.29 3.43 8.46
CA SER A 116 -20.84 4.64 9.09
C SER A 116 -21.45 5.63 8.09
N GLY A 117 -21.21 5.44 6.80
CA GLY A 117 -21.75 6.26 5.71
C GLY A 117 -22.99 5.68 5.01
N GLN A 118 -23.50 4.54 5.48
CA GLN A 118 -24.83 4.00 5.14
C GLN A 118 -25.85 4.49 6.17
#